data_AF-A0A4S3TQ23-F1
#
_entry.id   AF-A0A4S3TQ23-F1
#
_cell.length_a   1.000
_cell.length_b   1.000
_cell.length_c   1.000
_cell.angle_alpha   90.00
_cell.angle_beta   90.00
_cell.angle_gamma   90.00
#
_symmetry.space_group_name_H-M   'P 1'
#
loop_
_entity.id
_entity.type
_entity.pdbx_description
1 polymer ?
#
loop_
_entity_poly.entity_id
_entity_poly.type
_entity_poly.pdbx_seq_one_letter_code
_entity_poly.pdbx_strand_id
1 'polypeptide(L)'
;MYERQLDRSERGSFDALVDVLAAANRYDFLLAVVPVAFVVALVAATVLGTSMVQTLFVAALIGVLVIVDACYLHPPSDQGST
;
A
#
# COMPACT_ATOMS: atom_id res chain seq x y z
N MET A 1 6.19 -36.79 -11.47
CA MET A 1 6.79 -35.71 -12.28
C MET A 1 5.88 -34.47 -12.23
N TYR A 2 5.66 -33.87 -11.05
CA TYR A 2 4.75 -32.71 -10.89
C TYR A 2 5.27 -31.65 -9.90
N GLU A 3 6.57 -31.61 -9.61
CA GLU A 3 7.13 -30.73 -8.56
C GLU A 3 7.98 -29.56 -9.10
N ARG A 4 8.03 -29.33 -10.43
CA ARG A 4 8.96 -28.35 -11.03
C ARG A 4 8.36 -27.08 -11.65
N GLN A 5 7.04 -26.96 -11.77
CA GLN A 5 6.43 -25.77 -12.39
C GLN A 5 6.04 -24.67 -11.40
N LEU A 6 5.68 -25.01 -10.16
CA LEU A 6 5.27 -24.01 -9.15
C LEU A 6 6.45 -23.10 -8.76
N ASP A 7 7.63 -23.67 -8.53
CA ASP A 7 8.84 -22.96 -8.07
C ASP A 7 9.40 -21.95 -9.11
N ARG A 8 9.15 -22.15 -10.41
CA ARG A 8 9.53 -21.19 -11.47
C ARG A 8 8.48 -20.11 -11.70
N SER A 9 7.19 -20.44 -11.50
CA SER A 9 6.10 -19.48 -11.63
C SER A 9 6.12 -18.46 -10.50
N GLU A 10 6.31 -18.91 -9.25
CA GLU A 10 6.37 -18.01 -8.10
C GLU A 10 7.57 -17.05 -8.19
N ARG A 11 8.76 -17.54 -8.53
CA ARG A 11 9.94 -16.67 -8.73
C ARG A 11 9.70 -15.59 -9.78
N GLY A 12 9.07 -15.93 -10.91
CA GLY A 12 8.73 -14.94 -11.94
C GLY A 12 7.70 -13.89 -11.47
N SER A 13 6.73 -14.29 -10.65
CA SER A 13 5.75 -13.36 -10.08
C SER A 13 6.35 -12.45 -9.01
N PHE A 14 7.22 -12.98 -8.14
CA PHE A 14 7.94 -12.20 -7.15
C PHE A 14 8.93 -11.23 -7.82
N ASP A 15 9.69 -11.66 -8.82
CA ASP A 15 10.62 -10.80 -9.56
C ASP A 15 9.87 -9.66 -10.28
N ALA A 16 8.71 -9.94 -10.89
CA ALA A 16 7.86 -8.91 -11.49
C ALA A 16 7.31 -7.92 -10.45
N LEU A 17 6.93 -8.41 -9.26
CA LEU A 17 6.46 -7.54 -8.18
C LEU A 17 7.59 -6.67 -7.64
N VAL A 18 8.79 -7.23 -7.49
CA VAL A 18 10.01 -6.50 -7.11
C VAL A 18 10.37 -5.45 -8.16
N ASP A 19 10.25 -5.74 -9.45
CA ASP A 19 10.50 -4.78 -10.53
C ASP A 19 9.49 -3.62 -10.51
N VAL A 20 8.21 -3.92 -10.28
CA VAL A 20 7.17 -2.90 -10.06
C VAL A 20 7.45 -2.07 -8.81
N LEU A 21 7.89 -2.70 -7.71
CA LEU A 21 8.25 -2.01 -6.47
C LEU A 21 9.52 -1.17 -6.62
N ALA A 22 10.46 -1.59 -7.48
CA ALA A 22 11.68 -0.85 -7.80
C ALA A 22 11.40 0.35 -8.72
N ALA A 23 10.41 0.24 -9.60
CA ALA A 23 9.89 1.35 -10.41
C ALA A 23 8.99 2.31 -9.62
N ALA A 24 8.45 1.86 -8.47
CA ALA A 24 7.55 2.64 -7.62
C ALA A 24 8.28 3.85 -7.01
N ASN A 25 7.68 5.03 -7.15
CA ASN A 25 8.22 6.26 -6.60
C ASN A 25 7.73 6.47 -5.14
N ARG A 26 8.32 7.43 -4.41
CA ARG A 26 7.92 7.80 -3.04
C ARG A 26 6.41 8.00 -2.88
N TYR A 27 5.75 8.50 -3.91
CA TYR A 27 4.31 8.74 -3.94
C TYR A 27 3.48 7.46 -4.04
N ASP A 28 3.96 6.43 -4.74
CA ASP A 28 3.28 5.12 -4.83
C ASP A 28 3.33 4.40 -3.47
N PHE A 29 4.43 4.55 -2.73
CA PHE A 29 4.54 4.07 -1.36
C PHE A 29 3.59 4.80 -0.40
N LEU A 30 3.47 6.12 -0.50
CA LEU A 30 2.50 6.88 0.29
C LEU A 30 1.06 6.45 -0.05
N LEU A 31 0.75 6.23 -1.33
CA LEU A 31 -0.58 5.76 -1.72
C LEU A 31 -0.88 4.35 -1.19
N ALA A 32 0.14 3.48 -1.13
CA ALA A 32 0.02 2.13 -0.58
C ALA A 32 -0.22 2.11 0.95
N VAL A 33 0.12 3.18 1.68
CA VAL A 33 -0.20 3.29 3.12
C VAL A 33 -1.70 3.29 3.36
N VAL A 34 -2.50 3.85 2.45
CA VAL A 34 -3.96 3.94 2.60
C VAL A 34 -4.62 2.55 2.68
N PRO A 35 -4.51 1.66 1.67
CA PRO A 35 -5.10 0.34 1.76
C PRO A 35 -4.51 -0.50 2.90
N VAL A 36 -3.22 -0.35 3.21
CA VAL A 36 -2.59 -1.03 4.36
C VAL A 36 -3.22 -0.60 5.68
N ALA A 37 -3.47 0.69 5.88
CA ALA A 37 -4.12 1.21 7.09
C ALA A 37 -5.54 0.63 7.26
N PHE A 38 -6.29 0.49 6.17
CA PHE A 38 -7.62 -0.14 6.19
C PHE A 38 -7.56 -1.64 6.52
N VAL A 39 -6.59 -2.38 5.97
CA VAL A 39 -6.38 -3.80 6.30
C VAL A 39 -6.02 -3.95 7.78
N VAL A 40 -5.10 -3.12 8.29
CA VAL A 40 -4.71 -3.13 9.71
C VAL A 40 -5.92 -2.81 10.60
N ALA A 41 -6.72 -1.82 10.26
CA ALA A 41 -7.93 -1.49 11.02
C ALA A 41 -8.95 -2.63 11.02
N LEU A 42 -9.13 -3.31 9.89
CA LEU A 42 -10.01 -4.46 9.78
C LEU A 42 -9.53 -5.62 10.67
N VAL A 43 -8.24 -5.94 10.62
CA VAL A 43 -7.62 -6.97 11.47
C VAL A 43 -7.72 -6.59 12.95
N ALA A 44 -7.51 -5.32 13.29
CA ALA A 44 -7.68 -4.85 14.66
C ALA A 44 -9.14 -4.98 15.13
N ALA A 45 -10.11 -4.61 14.28
CA ALA A 45 -11.52 -4.75 14.58
C ALA A 45 -11.93 -6.20 14.86
N THR A 46 -11.40 -7.14 14.07
CA THR A 46 -11.73 -8.56 14.21
C THR A 46 -11.04 -9.20 15.41
N VAL A 47 -9.76 -8.90 15.66
CA VAL A 47 -8.98 -9.53 16.73
C VAL A 47 -9.31 -8.93 18.10
N LEU A 48 -9.49 -7.61 18.19
CA LEU A 48 -9.78 -6.93 19.47
C LEU A 48 -11.29 -6.84 19.75
N GLY A 49 -12.15 -7.20 18.80
CA GLY A 49 -13.61 -7.11 18.94
C GLY A 49 -14.11 -5.67 19.06
N THR A 50 -13.32 -4.68 18.64
CA THR A 50 -13.70 -3.26 18.67
C THR A 50 -14.72 -2.93 17.59
N SER A 51 -15.46 -1.84 17.76
CA SER A 51 -16.42 -1.37 16.75
C SER A 51 -15.75 -1.19 15.38
N MET A 52 -16.27 -1.93 14.39
CA MET A 52 -15.80 -1.87 13.00
C MET A 52 -15.94 -0.47 12.41
N VAL A 53 -17.01 0.25 12.77
CA VAL A 53 -17.24 1.62 12.31
C VAL A 53 -16.17 2.56 12.87
N GLN A 54 -15.83 2.46 14.16
CA GLN A 54 -14.83 3.33 14.77
C GLN A 54 -13.42 3.06 14.24
N THR A 55 -13.05 1.79 14.05
CA THR A 55 -11.73 1.39 13.53
C THR A 55 -11.53 1.81 12.08
N LEU A 56 -12.54 1.61 11.22
CA LEU A 56 -12.50 2.08 9.84
C LEU A 56 -12.50 3.62 9.75
N PHE A 57 -13.19 4.31 10.66
CA PHE A 57 -13.14 5.77 10.73
C PHE A 57 -11.73 6.29 11.03
N VAL A 58 -11.00 5.66 11.95
CA VAL A 58 -9.60 6.00 12.22
C VAL A 58 -8.71 5.77 10.99
N ALA A 59 -8.90 4.64 10.29
CA ALA A 59 -8.17 4.38 9.03
C ALA A 59 -8.47 5.43 7.95
N ALA A 60 -9.73 5.86 7.84
CA ALA A 60 -10.13 6.92 6.92
C ALA A 60 -9.43 8.25 7.24
N LEU A 61 -9.33 8.63 8.52
CA LEU A 61 -8.59 9.83 8.92
C LEU A 61 -7.11 9.75 8.54
N ILE A 62 -6.46 8.59 8.74
CA ILE A 62 -5.07 8.36 8.32
C ILE A 62 -4.95 8.53 6.80
N GLY A 63 -5.88 7.94 6.03
CA GLY A 63 -5.91 8.09 4.58
C GLY A 63 -6.02 9.55 4.12
N VAL A 64 -6.86 10.35 4.77
CA VAL A 64 -6.98 11.78 4.48
C VAL A 64 -5.66 12.51 4.75
N LEU A 65 -5.00 12.25 5.89
CA LEU A 65 -3.72 12.87 6.22
C LEU A 65 -2.63 12.53 5.20
N VAL A 66 -2.58 11.28 4.74
CA VAL A 66 -1.64 10.82 3.71
C VAL A 66 -1.90 11.53 2.38
N ILE A 67 -3.16 11.67 1.97
CA ILE A 67 -3.52 12.42 0.75
C ILE A 67 -3.13 13.89 0.89
N VAL A 68 -3.41 14.51 2.04
CA VAL A 68 -3.04 15.90 2.30
C VAL A 68 -1.52 16.09 2.23
N ASP A 69 -0.74 15.18 2.83
CA ASP A 69 0.72 15.24 2.77
C ASP A 69 1.24 15.09 1.33
N ALA A 70 0.80 14.04 0.64
CA ALA A 70 1.27 13.73 -0.71
C ALA A 70 0.87 14.79 -1.74
N CYS A 71 -0.33 15.36 -1.64
CA CYS A 71 -0.86 16.29 -2.64
C CYS A 71 -0.56 17.77 -2.32
N TYR A 72 -0.45 18.15 -1.05
CA TYR A 72 -0.37 19.57 -0.66
C TYR A 72 0.89 19.95 0.11
N LEU A 73 1.43 19.09 1.00
CA LEU A 73 2.64 19.43 1.77
C LEU A 73 3.92 19.10 0.99
N HIS A 74 3.94 17.95 0.32
CA HIS A 74 5.06 17.48 -0.49
C HIS A 74 4.65 17.22 -1.93
N PRO A 75 4.11 18.23 -2.65
CA PRO A 75 3.66 18.04 -4.02
C PRO A 75 4.82 17.54 -4.90
N PRO A 76 4.56 16.62 -5.85
CA PRO A 76 5.58 16.15 -6.77
C PRO A 76 6.15 17.35 -7.52
N SER A 77 7.42 17.64 -7.25
CA SER A 77 8.16 18.63 -8.00
C SER A 77 8.46 17.98 -9.34
N ASP A 78 7.76 18.39 -10.39
CA ASP A 78 8.14 18.00 -11.75
C ASP A 78 9.55 18.53 -12.01
N GLN A 79 10.56 17.66 -11.88
CA GLN A 79 11.96 17.94 -12.23
C GLN A 79 12.26 17.49 -13.66
N GLY A 80 11.24 17.41 -14.53
CA GLY A 80 11.34 16.89 -15.89
C GLY A 80 10.76 17.80 -16.95
N SER A 81 11.15 19.08 -16.99
CA SER A 81 11.01 19.87 -18.23
C SER A 81 12.16 20.88 -18.38
N THR A 82 13.25 20.45 -19.00
CA THR A 82 14.23 21.31 -19.70
C THR A 82 14.59 20.67 -21.02
#